data_AF-A0A964Z920-F1
#
_entry.id   AF-A0A964Z920-F1
#
_cell.length_a   1.000
_cell.length_b   1.000
_cell.length_c   1.000
_cell.angle_alpha   90.00
_cell.angle_beta   90.00
_cell.angle_gamma   90.00
#
_symmetry.space_group_name_H-M   'P 1'
#
loop_
_entity.id
_entity.type
_entity.pdbx_description
1 polymer ?
#
loop_
_entity_poly.entity_id
_entity_poly.type
_entity_poly.pdbx_seq_one_letter_code
_entity_poly.pdbx_strand_id
1 'polypeptide(L)'
;MANTNQIYARLTTAGSALTSAYAAGIAWAYTNNGRSDWHLPSKDELNELCKYAKNTGQAAGGATLCSGGADAAVRGFTATNYWSSSEDSAVNAWQHSFFDGSRGANSKFSTTNYVRVVRAFG
;
A
#
# COMPACT_ATOMS: atom_id res chain seq x y z
N MET A 1 1.08 -9.52 5.12
CA MET A 1 0.57 -10.24 3.92
C MET A 1 -0.83 -10.88 4.00
N ALA A 2 -1.41 -11.15 5.19
CA ALA A 2 -2.71 -11.86 5.30
C ALA A 2 -3.84 -11.26 4.43
N ASN A 3 -4.02 -9.94 4.45
CA ASN A 3 -5.07 -9.27 3.67
C ASN A 3 -4.89 -9.45 2.16
N THR A 4 -3.65 -9.37 1.63
CA THR A 4 -3.40 -9.53 0.19
C THR A 4 -3.85 -10.92 -0.28
N ASN A 5 -3.53 -11.97 0.49
CA ASN A 5 -3.93 -13.34 0.17
C ASN A 5 -5.46 -13.52 0.22
N GLN A 6 -6.14 -12.93 1.21
CA GLN A 6 -7.60 -12.99 1.30
C GLN A 6 -8.28 -12.26 0.13
N ILE A 7 -7.79 -11.07 -0.23
CA ILE A 7 -8.34 -10.30 -1.35
C ILE A 7 -8.11 -11.06 -2.67
N TYR A 8 -6.91 -11.63 -2.87
CA TYR A 8 -6.60 -12.46 -4.04
C TYR A 8 -7.54 -13.67 -4.15
N ALA A 9 -7.72 -14.42 -3.06
CA ALA A 9 -8.61 -15.58 -3.04
C ALA A 9 -10.06 -15.20 -3.39
N ARG A 10 -10.55 -14.07 -2.87
CA ARG A 10 -11.91 -13.59 -3.15
C ARG A 10 -12.09 -13.11 -4.58
N LEU A 11 -11.17 -12.29 -5.09
CA LEU A 11 -11.36 -11.62 -6.39
C LEU A 11 -10.88 -12.48 -7.55
N THR A 12 -9.72 -13.11 -7.45
CA THR A 12 -9.16 -13.92 -8.53
C THR A 12 -9.65 -15.36 -8.46
N THR A 13 -9.45 -16.06 -7.33
CA THR A 13 -9.81 -17.49 -7.27
C THR A 13 -11.32 -17.71 -7.33
N ALA A 14 -12.11 -16.96 -6.57
CA ALA A 14 -13.57 -17.10 -6.58
C ALA A 14 -14.26 -16.20 -7.61
N GLY A 15 -13.77 -14.98 -7.81
CA GLY A 15 -14.39 -13.98 -8.69
C GLY A 15 -13.91 -13.96 -10.13
N SER A 16 -12.90 -14.77 -10.49
CA SER A 16 -12.27 -14.79 -11.82
C SER A 16 -11.71 -13.44 -12.31
N ALA A 17 -11.45 -12.49 -11.40
CA ALA A 17 -10.83 -11.22 -11.76
C ALA A 17 -9.35 -11.39 -12.08
N LEU A 18 -8.87 -10.69 -13.12
CA LEU A 18 -7.45 -10.63 -13.45
C LEU A 18 -6.68 -9.94 -12.32
N THR A 19 -5.49 -10.44 -11.99
CA THR A 19 -4.62 -9.84 -10.96
C THR A 19 -4.22 -8.41 -11.29
N SER A 20 -4.17 -8.04 -12.57
CA SER A 20 -3.89 -6.68 -13.02
C SER A 20 -5.04 -5.69 -12.77
N ALA A 21 -6.24 -6.15 -12.42
CA ALA A 21 -7.42 -5.31 -12.27
C ALA A 21 -7.58 -4.68 -10.88
N TYR A 22 -6.74 -5.04 -9.91
CA TYR A 22 -6.86 -4.54 -8.54
C TYR A 22 -5.51 -4.53 -7.81
N ALA A 23 -5.35 -3.62 -6.85
CA ALA A 23 -4.06 -3.34 -6.20
C ALA A 23 -3.43 -4.56 -5.52
N ALA A 24 -4.21 -5.35 -4.78
CA ALA A 24 -3.71 -6.55 -4.11
C ALA A 24 -3.31 -7.64 -5.12
N GLY A 25 -3.97 -7.70 -6.28
CA GLY A 25 -3.64 -8.65 -7.35
C GLY A 25 -2.32 -8.31 -8.01
N ILE A 26 -2.08 -7.02 -8.29
CA ILE A 26 -0.79 -6.53 -8.80
C ILE A 26 0.31 -6.88 -7.80
N ALA A 27 0.09 -6.63 -6.51
CA ALA A 27 1.06 -6.93 -5.47
C ALA A 27 1.36 -8.43 -5.34
N TRP A 28 0.32 -9.27 -5.41
CA TRP A 28 0.43 -10.73 -5.33
C TRP A 28 1.17 -11.33 -6.53
N ALA A 29 0.91 -10.81 -7.74
CA ALA A 29 1.56 -11.27 -8.96
C ALA A 29 2.98 -10.71 -9.16
N TYR A 30 3.38 -9.71 -8.35
CA TYR A 30 4.66 -9.06 -8.48
C TYR A 30 5.81 -9.98 -8.09
N THR A 31 6.80 -10.10 -8.97
CA THR A 31 8.05 -10.81 -8.71
C THR A 31 9.24 -9.91 -9.03
N ASN A 32 10.27 -9.98 -8.20
CA ASN A 32 11.50 -9.23 -8.44
C ASN A 32 12.68 -9.93 -7.76
N ASN A 33 13.82 -10.03 -8.45
CA ASN A 33 15.04 -10.69 -7.95
C ASN A 33 14.79 -12.08 -7.33
N GLY A 34 13.94 -12.90 -7.98
CA GLY A 34 13.61 -14.25 -7.51
C GLY A 34 12.72 -14.31 -6.26
N ARG A 35 12.15 -13.18 -5.83
CA ARG A 35 11.21 -13.10 -4.69
C ARG A 35 9.78 -12.90 -5.18
N SER A 36 8.85 -13.65 -4.60
CA SER A 36 7.41 -13.65 -4.90
C SER A 36 6.53 -13.46 -3.65
N ASP A 37 7.13 -13.25 -2.49
CA ASP A 37 6.49 -13.04 -1.18
C ASP A 37 6.07 -11.57 -0.95
N TRP A 38 5.89 -10.83 -2.04
CA TRP A 38 5.46 -9.44 -2.03
C TRP A 38 3.97 -9.33 -1.72
N HIS A 39 3.58 -8.25 -1.05
CA HIS A 39 2.19 -7.99 -0.74
C HIS A 39 1.87 -6.49 -0.72
N LEU A 40 0.57 -6.18 -0.84
CA LEU A 40 0.07 -4.83 -0.66
C LEU A 40 0.13 -4.50 0.84
N PRO A 41 0.81 -3.43 1.25
CA PRO A 41 0.93 -3.06 2.66
C PRO A 41 -0.43 -2.74 3.27
N SER A 42 -0.61 -3.05 4.55
CA SER A 42 -1.70 -2.49 5.35
C SER A 42 -1.55 -0.97 5.48
N LYS A 43 -2.61 -0.28 5.91
CA LYS A 43 -2.57 1.19 6.13
C LYS A 43 -1.46 1.62 7.10
N ASP A 44 -1.12 0.75 8.05
CA ASP A 44 -0.12 1.04 9.10
C ASP A 44 1.29 0.76 8.58
N GLU A 45 1.50 -0.34 7.84
CA GLU A 45 2.76 -0.59 7.13
C GLU A 45 3.06 0.51 6.10
N LEU A 46 2.03 0.99 5.40
CA LEU A 46 2.17 2.07 4.42
C LEU A 46 2.49 3.41 5.09
N ASN A 47 1.98 3.66 6.30
CA ASN A 47 2.37 4.81 7.12
C ASN A 47 3.84 4.77 7.51
N GLU A 48 4.35 3.60 7.94
CA GLU A 48 5.78 3.43 8.21
C GLU A 48 6.63 3.64 6.97
N LEU A 49 6.16 3.17 5.82
CA LEU A 49 6.83 3.41 4.54
C LEU A 49 6.87 4.90 4.18
N CYS A 50 5.80 5.65 4.47
CA CYS A 50 5.80 7.11 4.30
C CYS A 50 6.84 7.78 5.22
N LYS A 51 6.89 7.42 6.50
CA LYS A 51 7.88 7.96 7.46
C LYS A 51 9.31 7.72 6.96
N TYR A 52 9.56 6.51 6.48
CA TYR A 52 10.83 6.15 5.84
C TYR A 52 11.08 7.01 4.58
N ALA A 53 10.14 7.08 3.66
CA ALA A 53 10.31 7.80 2.39
C ALA A 53 10.62 9.28 2.61
N LYS A 54 9.94 9.91 3.57
CA LYS A 54 10.09 11.33 3.91
C LYS A 54 11.20 11.62 4.91
N ASN A 55 11.90 10.62 5.45
CA ASN A 55 12.91 10.81 6.49
C ASN A 55 12.43 11.61 7.71
N THR A 56 11.24 11.32 8.21
CA THR A 56 10.60 12.19 9.21
C THR A 56 11.30 12.15 10.58
N GLY A 57 12.07 11.11 10.87
CA GLY A 57 12.64 10.88 12.20
C GLY A 57 11.60 10.49 13.25
N GLN A 58 10.35 10.25 12.86
CA GLN A 58 9.29 9.79 13.76
C GLN A 58 9.56 8.38 14.25
N ALA A 59 9.16 8.09 15.49
CA ALA A 59 9.22 6.75 16.04
C ALA A 59 8.37 5.76 15.22
N ALA A 60 8.81 4.50 15.23
CA ALA A 60 8.09 3.41 14.56
C ALA A 60 6.71 3.20 15.18
N GLY A 61 5.71 2.89 14.34
CA GLY A 61 4.37 2.49 14.76
C GLY A 61 3.23 3.26 14.05
N GLY A 62 2.20 2.52 13.64
CA GLY A 62 1.13 3.04 12.78
C GLY A 62 0.13 4.01 13.42
N ALA A 63 0.25 4.27 14.74
CA ALA A 63 -0.64 5.17 15.46
C ALA A 63 -0.42 6.64 15.05
N THR A 64 0.84 7.06 14.95
CA THR A 64 1.20 8.42 14.53
C THR A 64 1.33 8.47 13.02
N LEU A 65 0.55 9.38 12.43
CA LEU A 65 0.63 9.69 11.01
C LEU A 65 2.00 10.23 10.61
N CYS A 66 2.46 9.78 9.45
CA CYS A 66 3.58 10.37 8.73
C CYS A 66 3.39 11.90 8.63
N SER A 67 4.36 12.68 9.10
CA SER A 67 4.31 14.15 9.03
C SER A 67 5.71 14.77 9.02
N GLY A 68 5.82 15.96 8.43
CA GLY A 68 7.11 16.63 8.24
C GLY A 68 8.05 15.87 7.29
N GLY A 69 9.36 16.08 7.46
CA GLY A 69 10.40 15.44 6.66
C GLY A 69 10.65 16.10 5.29
N ALA A 70 11.49 15.44 4.49
CA ALA A 70 11.80 15.83 3.12
C ALA A 70 10.75 15.29 2.12
N ASP A 71 10.88 15.72 0.87
CA ASP A 71 10.13 15.13 -0.24
C ASP A 71 10.46 13.63 -0.37
N ALA A 72 9.43 12.80 -0.50
CA ALA A 72 9.54 11.36 -0.69
C ALA A 72 10.34 10.99 -1.95
N ALA A 73 10.39 11.88 -2.94
CA ALA A 73 11.18 11.74 -4.17
C ALA A 73 12.68 11.57 -3.91
N VAL A 74 13.20 12.15 -2.81
CA VAL A 74 14.62 12.02 -2.42
C VAL A 74 15.01 10.55 -2.18
N ARG A 75 14.05 9.68 -1.84
CA ARG A 75 14.26 8.25 -1.62
C ARG A 75 13.61 7.37 -2.70
N GLY A 76 13.30 7.95 -3.86
CA GLY A 76 12.76 7.22 -5.00
C GLY A 76 11.29 6.81 -4.87
N PHE A 77 10.52 7.55 -4.08
CA PHE A 77 9.06 7.41 -4.02
C PHE A 77 8.38 8.57 -4.73
N THR A 78 7.28 8.32 -5.40
CA THR A 78 6.46 9.38 -5.98
C THR A 78 5.66 10.06 -4.87
N ALA A 79 5.67 11.38 -4.79
CA ALA A 79 4.87 12.14 -3.82
C ALA A 79 3.38 12.12 -4.22
N THR A 80 2.68 11.01 -3.96
CA THR A 80 1.28 10.78 -4.35
C THR A 80 0.57 9.83 -3.39
N ASN A 81 -0.67 9.47 -3.70
CA ASN A 81 -1.46 8.49 -2.96
C ASN A 81 -1.12 7.05 -3.34
N TYR A 82 -0.99 6.21 -2.32
CA TYR A 82 -0.78 4.78 -2.47
C TYR A 82 -1.91 3.98 -1.85
N TRP A 83 -2.32 2.90 -2.52
CA TRP A 83 -3.29 1.95 -2.00
C TRP A 83 -2.71 1.12 -0.85
N SER A 84 -3.56 0.84 0.14
CA SER A 84 -3.30 -0.17 1.17
C SER A 84 -4.27 -1.35 1.06
N SER A 85 -3.94 -2.46 1.72
CA SER A 85 -4.80 -3.63 1.86
C SER A 85 -5.82 -3.51 3.00
N SER A 86 -5.96 -2.33 3.61
CA SER A 86 -6.90 -2.09 4.71
C SER A 86 -8.22 -1.58 4.18
N GLU A 87 -9.30 -2.26 4.57
CA GLU A 87 -10.67 -1.87 4.23
C GLU A 87 -11.14 -0.69 5.09
N ASP A 88 -11.85 0.25 4.47
CA ASP A 88 -12.64 1.27 5.16
C ASP A 88 -14.12 0.89 5.17
N SER A 89 -14.64 0.46 4.02
CA SER A 89 -16.02 -0.01 3.86
C SER A 89 -16.16 -0.98 2.70
N ALA A 90 -17.37 -1.48 2.45
CA ALA A 90 -17.64 -2.35 1.30
C ALA A 90 -17.18 -1.75 -0.04
N VAL A 91 -17.22 -0.42 -0.19
CA VAL A 91 -16.89 0.29 -1.44
C VAL A 91 -15.56 1.07 -1.38
N ASN A 92 -15.01 1.31 -0.18
CA ASN A 92 -13.79 2.11 -0.02
C ASN A 92 -12.63 1.33 0.62
N ALA A 93 -11.41 1.70 0.26
CA ALA A 93 -10.18 1.23 0.89
C ALA A 93 -9.34 2.42 1.38
N TRP A 94 -8.49 2.17 2.38
CA TRP A 94 -7.57 3.18 2.87
C TRP A 94 -6.43 3.43 1.88
N GLN A 95 -6.16 4.70 1.62
CA GLN A 95 -4.97 5.19 0.94
C GLN A 95 -4.10 6.01 1.90
N HIS A 96 -2.83 6.19 1.51
CA HIS A 96 -1.91 7.08 2.22
C HIS A 96 -1.15 7.95 1.22
N SER A 97 -1.19 9.25 1.42
CA SER A 97 -0.44 10.24 0.66
C SER A 97 1.00 10.32 1.15
N PHE A 98 1.95 10.26 0.22
CA PHE A 98 3.38 10.48 0.46
C PHE A 98 3.78 11.93 0.21
N PHE A 99 2.86 12.75 -0.32
CA PHE A 99 3.08 14.19 -0.50
C PHE A 99 3.03 14.91 0.85
N ASP A 100 1.93 14.78 1.57
CA ASP A 100 1.67 15.48 2.83
C ASP A 100 1.57 14.55 4.05
N GLY A 101 1.51 13.23 3.85
CA GLY A 101 1.32 12.27 4.94
C GLY A 101 -0.14 12.07 5.36
N SER A 102 -1.10 12.62 4.61
CA SER A 102 -2.51 12.41 4.89
C SER A 102 -2.95 10.96 4.62
N ARG A 103 -3.91 10.47 5.41
CA ARG A 103 -4.63 9.21 5.17
C ARG A 103 -6.08 9.53 4.83
N GLY A 104 -6.67 8.74 3.94
CA GLY A 104 -8.07 8.87 3.57
C GLY A 104 -8.64 7.59 2.99
N ALA A 105 -9.96 7.49 2.96
CA ALA A 105 -10.66 6.43 2.24
C ALA A 105 -10.91 6.88 0.80
N ASN A 106 -10.73 5.97 -0.16
CA ASN A 106 -11.05 6.22 -1.56
C ASN A 106 -11.76 5.00 -2.15
N SER A 107 -12.56 5.22 -3.19
CA SER A 107 -13.32 4.18 -3.88
C SER A 107 -12.41 3.09 -4.42
N LYS A 108 -12.75 1.82 -4.14
CA LYS A 108 -12.04 0.63 -4.64
C LYS A 108 -12.02 0.54 -6.18
N PHE A 109 -12.89 1.30 -6.86
CA PHE A 109 -12.95 1.40 -8.32
C PHE A 109 -12.07 2.51 -8.90
N SER A 110 -11.40 3.30 -8.06
CA SER A 110 -10.51 4.37 -8.52
C SER A 110 -9.19 3.82 -9.06
N THR A 111 -8.74 4.39 -10.17
CA THR A 111 -7.48 4.05 -10.86
C THR A 111 -6.37 5.07 -10.60
N THR A 112 -6.59 6.05 -9.71
CA THR A 112 -5.68 7.20 -9.53
C THR A 112 -4.55 6.96 -8.54
N ASN A 113 -4.64 5.90 -7.74
CA ASN A 113 -3.69 5.63 -6.65
C ASN A 113 -2.66 4.57 -7.08
N TYR A 114 -1.43 4.76 -6.61
CA TYR A 114 -0.30 3.90 -6.94
C TYR A 114 -0.26 2.66 -6.05
N VAL A 115 0.42 1.63 -6.52
CA VAL A 115 0.71 0.41 -5.74
C VAL A 115 2.18 0.39 -5.40
N ARG A 116 2.51 0.23 -4.12
CA ARG A 116 3.87 -0.01 -3.65
C ARG A 116 3.88 -1.28 -2.82
N VAL A 117 4.50 -2.32 -3.37
CA VAL A 117 4.62 -3.60 -2.68
C VAL A 117 5.65 -3.55 -1.55
N VAL A 118 5.39 -4.34 -0.51
CA VAL A 118 6.34 -4.56 0.60
C VAL A 118 6.55 -6.07 0.80
N ARG A 119 7.65 -6.41 1.47
CA ARG A 119 7.97 -7.78 1.90
C ARG A 119 8.45 -7.75 3.34
N ALA A 120 8.13 -8.80 4.09
CA ALA A 120 8.68 -8.98 5.42
C ALA A 120 10.09 -9.57 5.31
N PHE A 121 10.96 -9.22 6.25
CA PHE A 121 12.27 -9.83 6.40
C PHE A 121 12.28 -10.48 7.79
N GLY A 122 12.52 -11.79 7.82
CA GLY A 122 12.77 -12.57 9.03
C GLY A 122 14.25 -12.86 9.17
#